data_AF-A0A2D7UYT9-F1
#
_entry.id   AF-A0A2D7UYT9-F1
#
_cell.length_a   1.000
_cell.length_b   1.000
_cell.length_c   1.000
_cell.angle_alpha   90.00
_cell.angle_beta   90.00
_cell.angle_gamma   90.00
#
_symmetry.space_group_name_H-M   'P 1'
#
loop_
_entity.id
_entity.type
_entity.pdbx_description
1 polymer ?
#
loop_
_entity_poly.entity_id
_entity_poly.type
_entity_poly.pdbx_seq_one_letter_code
_entity_poly.pdbx_strand_id
1 'polypeptide(L)'
;DPQEYERLRFECGVPTIGRELQVGGIPNESGLVERAVSFDKGCYRGQELVERISARGGGRHKIHRICSDEELLSGQPLFLSSEPVGEVLSATTAAPYVGFASLSGEHSVVSTDAGSEVSVVSLEIPLQ
;
A
#
# COMPACT_ATOMS: atom_id res chain seq x y z
N ASP A 1 -12.49 18.38 -8.70
CA ASP A 1 -13.46 17.72 -7.80
C ASP A 1 -12.66 16.87 -6.80
N PRO A 2 -12.91 16.95 -5.48
CA PRO A 2 -12.15 16.20 -4.48
C PRO A 2 -12.19 14.67 -4.65
N GLN A 3 -13.32 14.11 -5.07
CA GLN A 3 -13.43 12.65 -5.26
C GLN A 3 -12.63 12.19 -6.48
N GLU A 4 -12.70 12.96 -7.58
CA GLU A 4 -11.88 12.71 -8.76
C GLU A 4 -10.37 12.81 -8.46
N TYR A 5 -9.95 13.74 -7.61
CA TYR A 5 -8.56 13.82 -7.16
C TYR A 5 -8.12 12.56 -6.40
N GLU A 6 -8.93 12.07 -5.46
CA GLU A 6 -8.62 10.84 -4.73
C GLU A 6 -8.53 9.63 -5.67
N ARG A 7 -9.46 9.51 -6.62
CA ARG A 7 -9.44 8.44 -7.63
C ARG A 7 -8.13 8.43 -8.41
N LEU A 8 -7.73 9.58 -8.96
CA LEU A 8 -6.47 9.72 -9.70
C LEU A 8 -5.25 9.42 -8.83
N ARG A 9 -5.26 9.84 -7.56
CA ARG A 9 -4.18 9.58 -6.60
C ARG A 9 -4.01 8.08 -6.34
N PHE A 10 -5.13 7.36 -6.17
CA PHE A 10 -5.15 5.91 -6.03
C PHE A 10 -4.61 5.23 -7.30
N GLU A 11 -5.09 5.63 -8.48
CA GLU A 11 -4.64 5.10 -9.76
C GLU A 11 -3.15 5.33 -10.02
N CYS A 12 -2.61 6.49 -9.64
CA CYS A 12 -1.20 6.81 -9.78
C CYS A 12 -0.29 6.21 -8.70
N GLY A 13 -0.84 5.58 -7.65
CA GLY A 13 -0.04 4.98 -6.59
C GLY A 13 0.64 6.01 -5.68
N VAL A 14 -0.02 7.12 -5.36
CA VAL A 14 0.54 8.23 -4.56
C VAL A 14 -0.07 8.28 -3.15
N PRO A 15 0.43 7.51 -2.17
CA PRO A 15 -0.05 7.58 -0.79
C PRO A 15 0.35 8.91 -0.11
N THR A 16 -0.39 9.31 0.91
CA THR A 16 -0.20 10.57 1.64
C THR A 16 0.33 10.34 3.06
N ILE A 17 1.34 11.10 3.46
CA ILE A 17 1.84 11.12 4.84
C ILE A 17 0.77 11.69 5.78
N GLY A 18 0.54 10.99 6.90
CA GLY A 18 -0.53 11.27 7.85
C GLY A 18 -1.88 10.62 7.49
N ARG A 19 -1.97 9.90 6.37
CA ARG A 19 -3.17 9.15 5.95
C ARG A 19 -2.84 7.67 5.77
N GLU A 20 -2.21 7.32 4.66
CA GLU A 20 -1.81 5.94 4.40
C GLU A 20 -0.37 5.68 4.87
N LEU A 21 0.50 6.70 4.79
CA LEU A 21 1.84 6.65 5.35
C LEU A 21 1.85 7.26 6.76
N GLN A 22 2.42 6.57 7.74
CA GLN A 22 2.54 7.11 9.09
C GLN A 22 3.59 8.22 9.18
N VAL A 23 3.31 9.25 10.00
CA VAL A 23 4.31 10.27 10.34
C VAL A 23 5.42 9.62 11.16
N GLY A 24 6.65 9.68 10.65
CA GLY A 24 7.79 8.98 11.26
C GLY A 24 7.84 7.48 10.97
N GLY A 25 6.97 6.99 10.06
CA GLY A 25 6.98 5.60 9.60
C GLY A 25 8.27 5.21 8.89
N ILE A 26 8.50 3.91 8.77
CA ILE A 26 9.72 3.35 8.17
C ILE A 26 9.54 3.30 6.64
N PRO A 27 10.51 3.79 5.83
CA PRO A 27 10.41 3.72 4.37
C PRO A 27 10.12 2.33 3.83
N ASN A 28 10.62 1.28 4.49
CA ASN A 28 10.39 -0.12 4.13
C ASN A 28 8.92 -0.59 4.17
N GLU A 29 8.06 0.15 4.85
CA GLU A 29 6.62 -0.14 4.94
C GLU A 29 5.80 0.65 3.92
N SER A 30 6.44 1.54 3.15
CA SER A 30 5.75 2.42 2.21
C SER A 30 5.35 1.75 0.89
N GLY A 31 5.94 0.61 0.53
CA GLY A 31 5.86 0.06 -0.82
C GLY A 31 6.56 0.91 -1.90
N LEU A 32 7.40 1.89 -1.51
CA LEU A 32 8.08 2.82 -2.41
C LEU A 32 9.61 2.81 -2.27
N VAL A 33 10.19 1.86 -1.54
CA VAL A 33 11.63 1.83 -1.24
C VAL A 33 12.46 1.88 -2.51
N GLU A 34 12.15 1.06 -3.51
CA GLU A 34 12.95 0.94 -4.72
C GLU A 34 13.02 2.25 -5.50
N ARG A 35 11.98 3.09 -5.40
CA ARG A 35 11.90 4.39 -6.06
C ARG A 35 12.42 5.55 -5.20
N ALA A 36 12.20 5.51 -3.90
CA ALA A 36 12.40 6.65 -3.01
C ALA A 36 13.70 6.58 -2.18
N VAL A 37 14.31 5.40 -2.09
CA VAL A 37 15.56 5.16 -1.36
C VAL A 37 16.67 4.86 -2.34
N SER A 38 17.82 5.50 -2.13
CA SER A 38 19.05 5.15 -2.85
C SER A 38 20.00 4.51 -1.86
N PHE A 39 20.40 3.28 -2.17
CA PHE A 39 21.37 2.50 -1.38
C PHE A 39 22.82 2.81 -1.77
N ASP A 40 23.03 3.45 -2.92
CA ASP A 40 24.35 3.76 -3.46
C ASP A 40 24.76 5.23 -3.28
N LYS A 41 23.84 6.10 -2.84
CA LYS A 41 24.20 7.48 -2.48
C LYS A 41 24.94 7.50 -1.14
N GLY A 42 25.67 8.59 -0.90
CA GLY A 42 26.36 8.82 0.38
C GLY A 42 25.41 8.82 1.59
N CYS A 43 26.00 8.90 2.78
CA CYS A 43 25.27 8.77 4.05
C CYS A 43 24.07 9.73 4.17
N TYR A 44 22.88 9.18 4.44
CA TYR A 44 21.69 9.96 4.78
C TYR A 44 21.08 9.52 6.11
N ARG A 45 20.30 10.42 6.72
CA ARG A 45 19.70 10.18 8.04
C ARG A 45 18.75 8.97 7.98
N GLY A 46 18.98 8.01 8.88
CA GLY A 46 18.16 6.81 9.00
C GLY A 46 18.54 5.67 8.06
N GLN A 47 19.60 5.81 7.24
CA GLN A 47 20.05 4.79 6.29
C GLN A 47 20.31 3.43 6.94
N GLU A 48 21.01 3.39 8.09
CA GLU A 48 21.32 2.13 8.78
C GLU A 48 20.05 1.31 9.10
N LEU A 49 18.97 1.98 9.53
CA LEU A 49 17.71 1.31 9.80
C LEU A 49 17.08 0.74 8.53
N VAL A 50 17.06 1.55 7.46
CA VAL A 50 16.46 1.18 6.17
C VAL A 50 17.21 0.01 5.54
N GLU A 51 18.54 0.04 5.53
CA GLU A 51 19.40 -1.02 5.02
C GLU A 51 19.24 -2.31 5.84
N ARG A 52 19.24 -2.19 7.17
CA ARG A 52 19.09 -3.35 8.06
C ARG A 52 17.75 -4.07 7.85
N ILE A 53 16.67 -3.32 7.62
CA ILE A 53 15.35 -3.91 7.34
C ILE A 53 15.34 -4.53 5.94
N SER A 54 15.91 -3.85 4.95
CA SER A 54 16.02 -4.38 3.58
C SER A 54 16.80 -5.70 3.55
N ALA A 55 17.93 -5.78 4.26
CA ALA A 55 18.74 -6.99 4.39
C ALA A 55 18.03 -8.17 5.08
N ARG A 56 16.90 -7.91 5.76
CA ARG A 56 16.10 -8.91 6.47
C ARG A 56 14.79 -9.27 5.75
N GLY A 57 14.64 -8.87 4.48
CA GLY A 57 13.47 -9.18 3.68
C GLY A 57 12.43 -8.05 3.58
N GLY A 58 12.75 -6.85 4.08
CA GLY A 58 11.89 -5.68 3.94
C GLY A 58 10.92 -5.44 5.12
N GLY A 59 9.99 -4.50 4.93
CA GLY A 59 8.97 -4.16 5.92
C GLY A 59 7.99 -5.32 6.12
N ARG A 60 7.40 -5.42 7.32
CA ARG A 60 6.44 -6.48 7.65
C ARG A 60 5.15 -6.35 6.84
N HIS A 61 4.72 -5.11 6.64
CA HIS A 61 3.61 -4.75 5.77
C HIS A 61 4.08 -3.68 4.80
N LYS A 62 3.50 -3.66 3.60
CA LYS A 62 3.69 -2.62 2.60
C LYS A 62 2.35 -2.08 2.14
N ILE A 63 2.37 -0.87 1.60
CA ILE A 63 1.19 -0.27 0.97
C ILE A 63 1.09 -0.77 -0.48
N HIS A 64 -0.12 -1.18 -0.86
CA HIS A 64 -0.50 -1.59 -2.21
C HIS A 64 -1.72 -0.82 -2.69
N ARG A 65 -1.88 -0.68 -4.00
CA ARG A 65 -3.16 -0.29 -4.62
C ARG A 65 -4.12 -1.46 -4.58
N ILE A 66 -5.40 -1.15 -4.40
CA ILE A 66 -6.47 -2.14 -4.41
C ILE A 66 -7.62 -1.70 -5.31
N CYS A 67 -8.33 -2.67 -5.89
CA CYS A 67 -9.56 -2.46 -6.64
C CYS A 67 -10.56 -3.59 -6.39
N SER A 68 -11.83 -3.24 -6.26
CA SER A 68 -12.95 -4.14 -5.97
C SER A 68 -14.19 -3.74 -6.78
N ASP A 69 -15.07 -4.71 -7.06
CA ASP A 69 -16.41 -4.46 -7.62
C ASP A 69 -17.42 -4.03 -6.54
N GLU A 70 -17.08 -4.25 -5.26
CA GLU A 70 -17.88 -3.88 -4.10
C GLU A 70 -17.20 -2.81 -3.24
N GLU A 71 -18.01 -2.12 -2.43
CA GLU A 71 -17.54 -1.03 -1.56
C GLU A 71 -16.49 -1.52 -0.56
N LEU A 72 -15.45 -0.71 -0.36
CA LEU A 72 -14.36 -0.96 0.57
C LEU A 72 -14.36 0.11 1.66
N LEU A 73 -14.24 -0.31 2.92
CA LEU A 73 -14.25 0.60 4.05
C LEU A 73 -12.84 0.74 4.65
N SER A 74 -12.48 1.95 5.07
CA SER A 74 -11.24 2.17 5.82
C SER A 74 -11.22 1.32 7.11
N GLY A 75 -10.11 0.63 7.36
CA GLY A 75 -9.94 -0.31 8.46
C GLY A 75 -10.57 -1.69 8.24
N GLN A 76 -11.15 -1.94 7.05
CA GLN A 76 -11.71 -3.26 6.73
C GLN A 76 -10.58 -4.30 6.62
N PRO A 77 -10.67 -5.44 7.32
CA PRO A 77 -9.67 -6.48 7.24
C PRO A 77 -9.70 -7.19 5.89
N LEU A 78 -8.52 -7.59 5.42
CA LEU A 78 -8.30 -8.32 4.18
C LEU A 78 -7.67 -9.69 4.47
N PHE A 79 -8.10 -10.70 3.74
CA PHE A 79 -7.79 -12.10 4.00
C PHE A 79 -7.19 -12.81 2.79
N LEU A 80 -6.33 -13.80 3.08
CA LEU A 80 -5.89 -14.80 2.12
C LEU A 80 -6.19 -16.18 2.71
N SER A 81 -7.00 -16.99 2.03
CA SER A 81 -7.38 -18.33 2.53
C SER A 81 -7.89 -18.31 3.97
N SER A 82 -8.69 -17.28 4.32
CA SER A 82 -9.23 -17.02 5.66
C SER A 82 -8.24 -16.56 6.74
N GLU A 83 -6.97 -16.36 6.41
CA GLU A 83 -5.97 -15.76 7.31
C GLU A 83 -5.92 -14.25 7.09
N PRO A 84 -5.95 -13.41 8.14
CA PRO A 84 -5.84 -11.97 8.00
C PRO A 84 -4.44 -11.58 7.54
N VAL A 85 -4.36 -10.88 6.41
CA VAL A 85 -3.08 -10.45 5.80
C VAL A 85 -2.87 -8.94 5.84
N GLY A 86 -3.91 -8.18 6.18
CA GLY A 86 -3.82 -6.73 6.23
C GLY A 86 -5.17 -6.04 6.32
N GLU A 87 -5.20 -4.76 5.94
CA GLU A 87 -6.40 -3.93 6.01
C GLU A 87 -6.43 -2.84 4.93
N VAL A 88 -7.63 -2.39 4.58
CA VAL A 88 -7.87 -1.22 3.73
C VAL A 88 -7.50 0.05 4.50
N LEU A 89 -6.64 0.90 3.92
CA LEU A 89 -6.25 2.19 4.50
C LEU A 89 -7.16 3.34 4.04
N SER A 90 -7.55 3.30 2.77
CA SER A 90 -8.40 4.33 2.15
C SER A 90 -9.00 3.77 0.86
N ALA A 91 -10.19 4.21 0.51
CA ALA A 91 -10.86 3.86 -0.74
C ALA A 91 -11.80 4.99 -1.20
N THR A 92 -12.19 4.98 -2.46
CA THR A 92 -13.27 5.82 -2.98
C THR A 92 -14.61 5.44 -2.35
N THR A 93 -15.49 6.42 -2.19
CA THR A 93 -16.85 6.23 -1.63
C THR A 93 -17.89 5.85 -2.68
N ALA A 94 -17.49 5.73 -3.94
CA ALA A 94 -18.34 5.38 -5.07
C ALA A 94 -17.53 4.64 -6.12
N ALA A 95 -18.20 3.84 -6.94
CA ALA A 95 -17.56 3.07 -8.00
C ALA A 95 -16.84 3.98 -9.02
N PRO A 96 -15.65 3.59 -9.52
CA PRO A 96 -14.93 2.35 -9.21
C PRO A 96 -14.34 2.37 -7.79
N TYR A 97 -14.44 1.24 -7.06
CA TYR A 97 -13.93 1.13 -5.69
C TYR A 97 -12.42 0.83 -5.72
N VAL A 98 -11.63 1.90 -5.69
CA VAL A 98 -10.17 1.85 -5.73
C VAL A 98 -9.59 2.54 -4.51
N GLY A 99 -8.41 2.12 -4.10
CA GLY A 99 -7.83 2.61 -2.85
C GLY A 99 -6.43 2.11 -2.57
N PHE A 100 -6.07 2.17 -1.29
CA PHE A 100 -4.82 1.61 -0.76
C PHE A 100 -5.11 0.63 0.38
N ALA A 101 -4.31 -0.43 0.46
CA ALA A 101 -4.26 -1.36 1.59
C ALA A 101 -2.84 -1.51 2.13
N SER A 102 -2.74 -1.82 3.41
CA SER A 102 -1.50 -2.30 4.04
C SER A 102 -1.57 -3.82 4.10
N LEU A 103 -0.66 -4.52 3.41
CA LEU A 103 -0.65 -5.98 3.34
C LEU A 103 0.71 -6.53 3.79
N SER A 104 0.67 -7.69 4.44
CA SER A 104 1.85 -8.51 4.67
C SER A 104 2.05 -9.44 3.48
N GLY A 105 3.30 -9.64 3.05
CA GLY A 105 3.61 -10.46 1.88
C GLY A 105 3.21 -9.81 0.55
N GLU A 106 3.42 -10.55 -0.54
CA GLU A 106 3.07 -10.13 -1.90
C GLU A 106 1.88 -10.96 -2.40
N HIS A 107 0.77 -10.29 -2.68
CA HIS A 107 -0.49 -10.91 -3.09
C HIS A 107 -1.03 -10.20 -4.32
N SER A 108 -1.57 -10.96 -5.29
CA SER A 108 -2.27 -10.38 -6.44
C SER A 108 -3.77 -10.21 -6.20
N VAL A 109 -4.33 -11.04 -5.30
CA VAL A 109 -5.74 -11.07 -4.94
C VAL A 109 -5.86 -11.42 -3.47
N VAL A 110 -6.74 -10.71 -2.77
CA VAL A 110 -7.18 -10.98 -1.38
C VAL A 110 -8.70 -10.89 -1.34
N SER A 111 -9.31 -11.24 -0.21
CA SER A 111 -10.76 -11.12 -0.03
C SER A 111 -11.14 -10.27 1.18
N THR A 112 -12.34 -9.69 1.14
CA THR A 112 -12.99 -9.12 2.32
C THR A 112 -13.50 -10.24 3.24
N ASP A 113 -13.98 -9.86 4.42
CA ASP A 113 -14.73 -10.73 5.33
C ASP A 113 -16.06 -11.22 4.75
N ALA A 114 -16.66 -10.44 3.84
CA ALA A 114 -17.85 -10.84 3.08
C ALA A 114 -17.53 -11.80 1.91
N GLY A 115 -16.26 -12.07 1.62
CA GLY A 115 -15.81 -12.94 0.54
C GLY A 115 -15.68 -12.25 -0.82
N SER A 116 -15.85 -10.92 -0.87
CA SER A 116 -15.66 -10.11 -2.08
C SER A 116 -14.18 -10.11 -2.48
N GLU A 117 -13.91 -10.28 -3.77
CA GLU A 117 -12.55 -10.30 -4.30
C GLU A 117 -11.98 -8.88 -4.39
N VAL A 118 -10.73 -8.72 -3.94
CA VAL A 118 -9.98 -7.46 -4.00
C VAL A 118 -8.68 -7.71 -4.75
N SER A 119 -8.56 -7.13 -5.94
CA SER A 119 -7.32 -7.15 -6.70
C SER A 119 -6.29 -6.23 -6.05
N VAL A 120 -5.03 -6.67 -6.06
CA VAL A 120 -3.92 -6.00 -5.40
C VAL A 120 -2.81 -5.73 -6.42
N VAL A 121 -2.32 -4.49 -6.44
CA VAL A 121 -1.24 -4.07 -7.35
C VAL A 121 -0.19 -3.28 -6.56
N SER A 122 1.09 -3.52 -6.83
CA SER A 122 2.18 -2.69 -6.27
C SER A 122 1.99 -1.21 -6.61
N LEU A 123 2.51 -0.33 -5.74
CA LEU A 123 2.62 1.11 -6.01
C LEU A 123 3.64 1.40 -7.12
N GLU A 124 4.53 0.46 -7.39
CA GLU A 124 5.51 0.53 -8.45
C GLU A 124 4.83 0.32 -9.80
N ILE A 125 4.31 1.40 -10.36
CA ILE A 125 3.96 1.44 -11.79
C ILE A 125 5.27 1.71 -12.54
N PRO A 126 5.59 0.95 -13.61
CA PRO A 126 6.68 1.31 -14.49
C PRO A 126 6.48 2.75 -14.98
N LEU A 127 7.50 3.59 -14.83
CA LEU A 127 7.56 4.83 -15.58
C LEU A 127 7.57 4.42 -17.06
N GLN A 128 6.51 4.77 -17.81
CA GLN A 128 6.52 4.70 -19.27
C GLN A 128 7.59 5.64 -19.84
#